data_AF-A0A7X5R6R7-F1
#
_entry.id   AF-A0A7X5R6R7-F1
#
_cell.length_a   1.000
_cell.length_b   1.000
_cell.length_c   1.000
_cell.angle_alpha   90.00
_cell.angle_beta   90.00
_cell.angle_gamma   90.00
#
_symmetry.space_group_name_H-M   'P 1'
#
loop_
_entity.id
_entity.type
_entity.pdbx_description
1 polymer ?
#
loop_
_entity_poly.entity_id
_entity_poly.type
_entity_poly.pdbx_seq_one_letter_code
_entity_poly.pdbx_strand_id
1 'polypeptide(L)' 'MPAYKDKNRGKWYVSFYYENYNGVREKKMKRGFDTKKDALEWEREYLRQAKVSPSRKNRQKKEAKNGMNRSIS' A
#
# COMPACT_ATOMS: atom_id res chain seq x y z
N MET A 1 -2.62 11.02 -9.83
CA MET A 1 -3.81 10.19 -10.14
C MET A 1 -5.10 10.99 -10.01
N PRO A 2 -6.17 10.67 -10.77
CA PRO A 2 -7.44 11.37 -10.66
C PRO A 2 -8.13 10.97 -9.35
N ALA A 3 -8.24 11.91 -8.41
CA ALA A 3 -9.20 11.76 -7.31
C ALA A 3 -10.61 11.86 -7.91
N TYR A 4 -11.47 10.92 -7.57
CA TYR A 4 -12.81 10.86 -8.11
C TYR A 4 -13.78 11.49 -7.12
N LYS A 5 -14.65 12.37 -7.61
CA LYS A 5 -15.72 12.97 -6.81
C LYS A 5 -16.97 12.12 -6.94
N ASP A 6 -17.50 11.67 -5.81
CA ASP A 6 -18.81 11.04 -5.77
C ASP A 6 -19.87 12.15 -5.92
N LYS A 7 -20.58 12.16 -7.06
CA LYS A 7 -21.58 13.19 -7.36
C LYS A 7 -22.81 13.10 -6.44
N ASN A 8 -23.08 11.94 -5.85
CA ASN A 8 -24.21 11.74 -4.95
C ASN A 8 -23.91 12.15 -3.51
N ARG A 9 -22.69 11.87 -3.03
CA ARG A 9 -22.31 12.15 -1.63
C ARG A 9 -21.48 13.42 -1.44
N GLY A 10 -21.03 14.05 -2.53
CA GLY A 10 -20.14 15.22 -2.49
C GLY A 10 -18.74 14.91 -1.96
N LYS A 11 -18.45 13.67 -1.58
CA LYS A 11 -17.16 13.23 -1.03
C LYS A 11 -16.22 12.76 -2.12
N TRP A 12 -14.94 12.96 -1.90
CA TRP A 12 -13.85 12.49 -2.74
C TRP A 12 -13.38 11.11 -2.28
N TYR A 13 -12.97 10.31 -3.24
CA TYR A 13 -12.33 9.02 -3.00
C TYR A 13 -11.11 8.85 -3.89
N VAL A 14 -10.16 8.08 -3.38
CA VAL A 14 -8.97 7.64 -4.12
C VAL A 14 -8.98 6.13 -4.17
N SER A 15 -8.82 5.60 -5.38
CA SER A 15 -8.66 4.18 -5.64
C SER A 15 -7.40 4.01 -6.47
N PHE A 16 -6.49 3.16 -6.00
CA PHE A 16 -5.28 2.83 -6.71
C PHE A 16 -4.96 1.36 -6.63
N TYR A 17 -4.36 0.85 -7.70
CA TYR A 17 -3.80 -0.49 -7.74
C TYR A 17 -2.33 -0.38 -7.37
N TYR A 18 -1.88 -1.19 -6.42
CA TYR A 18 -0.46 -1.36 -6.16
C TYR A 18 -0.12 -2.83 -6.31
N GLU A 19 1.05 -3.08 -6.89
CA GLU A 19 1.60 -4.42 -6.97
C GLU A 19 2.42 -4.65 -5.70
N ASN A 20 2.06 -5.70 -4.95
CA ASN A 20 2.84 -6.06 -3.79
C ASN A 20 4.13 -6.80 -4.21
N TYR A 21 5.02 -7.03 -3.25
CA TYR A 21 6.28 -7.75 -3.50
C TYR A 21 6.11 -9.20 -3.95
N ASN A 22 4.89 -9.76 -3.88
CA ASN A 22 4.53 -11.08 -4.39
C ASN A 22 3.97 -11.03 -5.83
N GLY A 23 3.94 -9.85 -6.47
CA GLY A 23 3.37 -9.67 -7.81
C GLY A 23 1.83 -9.64 -7.84
N VAL A 24 1.17 -9.61 -6.67
CA VAL A 24 -0.30 -9.53 -6.59
C VAL A 24 -0.73 -8.08 -6.67
N ARG A 25 -1.63 -7.79 -7.61
CA ARG A 25 -2.26 -6.46 -7.75
C ARG A 25 -3.38 -6.33 -6.73
N GLU A 26 -3.12 -5.54 -5.70
CA GLU A 26 -4.13 -5.20 -4.71
C GLU A 26 -4.75 -3.83 -5.00
N LYS A 27 -6.06 -3.74 -4.81
CA LYS A 27 -6.78 -2.47 -4.92
C LYS A 27 -6.84 -1.81 -3.56
N LYS A 28 -6.13 -0.69 -3.39
CA LYS A 28 -6.34 0.19 -2.23
C LYS A 28 -7.39 1.23 -2.58
N MET A 29 -8.43 1.29 -1.76
CA MET A 29 -9.45 2.31 -1.84
C MET A 29 -9.59 2.99 -0.49
N LYS A 30 -9.54 4.32 -0.48
CA LYS A 30 -9.91 5.14 0.66
C LYS A 30 -10.98 6.14 0.22
N ARG A 31 -12.10 6.13 0.93
CA ARG A 31 -13.28 6.98 0.70
C ARG A 31 -13.53 7.87 1.90
N GLY A 32 -14.24 8.99 1.67
CA GLY A 32 -14.70 9.90 2.71
C GLY A 32 -13.90 11.20 2.83
N PHE A 33 -13.15 11.58 1.82
CA PHE A 33 -12.44 12.86 1.82
C PHE A 33 -13.42 13.99 1.48
N ASP A 34 -13.28 15.13 2.16
CA ASP A 34 -14.08 16.32 1.88
C ASP A 34 -13.59 17.06 0.63
N THR A 35 -12.28 17.01 0.38
CA THR A 35 -11.65 17.71 -0.73
C THR A 35 -10.76 16.79 -1.58
N LYS A 36 -10.53 17.20 -2.83
CA LYS A 36 -9.53 16.59 -3.71
C LYS A 36 -8.12 16.66 -3.11
N LYS A 37 -7.83 17.74 -2.37
CA LYS A 37 -6.52 18.00 -1.77
C LYS A 37 -6.21 17.00 -0.66
N ASP A 38 -7.16 16.77 0.25
CA ASP A 38 -7.05 15.73 1.28
C ASP A 38 -6.78 14.35 0.68
N ALA A 39 -7.50 14.00 -0.38
CA ALA A 39 -7.33 12.72 -1.05
C ALA A 39 -5.92 12.56 -1.66
N LEU A 40 -5.34 13.65 -2.19
CA LEU A 40 -3.97 13.69 -2.72
C LEU A 40 -2.91 13.68 -1.60
N GLU A 41 -3.13 14.40 -0.51
CA GLU A 41 -2.22 14.40 0.64
C GLU A 41 -2.14 13.02 1.29
N TRP A 42 -3.27 12.32 1.41
CA TRP A 42 -3.29 10.96 1.91
C TRP A 42 -2.48 9.99 1.03
N GLU A 43 -2.55 10.11 -0.30
CA GLU A 43 -1.72 9.31 -1.21
C GLU A 43 -0.23 9.59 -0.99
N ARG A 44 0.16 10.86 -0.91
CA ARG A 44 1.55 11.26 -0.64
C ARG A 44 2.05 10.74 0.70
N GLU A 45 1.24 10.87 1.74
CA GLU A 45 1.56 10.37 3.08
C GLU A 45 1.68 8.85 3.08
N TYR A 46 0.78 8.15 2.40
CA TYR A 46 0.83 6.70 2.24
C TYR A 46 2.09 6.25 1.52
N LEU A 47 2.46 6.90 0.41
CA LEU A 47 3.70 6.62 -0.30
C LEU A 47 4.93 6.96 0.54
N ARG A 48 4.90 8.05 1.31
CA ARG A 48 5.98 8.43 2.24
C ARG A 48 6.16 7.35 3.31
N GLN A 49 5.09 6.93 3.97
CA GLN A 49 5.12 5.84 4.96
C GLN A 49 5.54 4.51 4.33
N ALA A 50 5.05 4.19 3.14
CA ALA A 50 5.40 2.98 2.41
C ALA A 50 6.87 2.96 1.95
N LYS A 51 7.45 4.11 1.57
CA LYS A 51 8.87 4.29 1.20
C LYS A 51 9.80 4.40 2.40
N VAL A 52 9.31 4.84 3.56
CA VAL A 52 10.05 4.81 4.83
C VAL A 52 10.05 3.40 5.43
N SER A 53 9.03 2.58 5.14
CA SER A 53 8.86 1.22 5.68
C SER A 53 9.40 0.01 4.86
N PRO A 54 9.99 0.10 3.65
CA PRO A 54 10.46 -1.09 2.95
C PRO A 54 11.75 -1.65 3.57
N SER A 55 12.50 -0.84 4.32
CA SER A 55 13.82 -1.23 4.84
C SER A 55 13.82 -1.95 6.19
N ARG A 56 12.68 -2.07 6.90
CA ARG A 56 12.65 -2.75 8.22
C ARG A 56 11.85 -4.04 8.30
N LYS A 57 11.01 -4.40 7.33
CA LYS A 57 10.25 -5.67 7.37
C LYS A 57 10.72 -6.76 6.40
N ASN A 58 11.74 -6.51 5.58
CA ASN A 58 12.33 -7.55 4.71
C ASN A 58 13.55 -8.27 5.31
N ARG A 59 13.96 -7.93 6.54
CA ARG A 59 15.07 -8.61 7.23
C ARG A 59 14.63 -9.80 8.10
N GLN A 60 13.41 -9.79 8.65
CA GLN A 60 12.96 -10.86 9.56
C GLN A 60 12.33 -12.09 8.87
N LYS A 61 11.98 -12.03 7.58
CA LYS A 61 11.41 -13.19 6.85
C LYS A 61 12.38 -13.94 5.94
N LYS A 62 13.63 -13.49 5.80
CA LYS A 62 14.67 -14.24 5.06
C LYS A 62 15.41 -15.26 5.93
N GLU A 63 15.36 -15.16 7.25
CA GLU A 63 16.06 -16.11 8.15
C GLU A 63 15.22 -17.35 8.49
N ALA A 64 13.88 -17.29 8.40
CA ALA A 64 13.01 -18.42 8.73
C ALA A 64 12.89 -19.50 7.65
N LYS A 65 13.42 -19.28 6.43
CA LYS A 65 13.33 -20.26 5.32
C LYS A 65 14.65 -20.94 4.96
N ASN A 66 15.78 -20.52 5.54
CA ASN A 66 17.09 -21.10 5.22
C ASN A 66 17.60 -22.09 6.30
N GLY A 67 16.83 -22.31 7.38
CA GLY A 67 17.20 -23.19 8.49
C GLY A 67 16.65 -24.63 8.42
N MET A 68 15.74 -24.94 7.50
CA MET A 68 15.08 -26.26 7.46
C MET A 68 15.67 -27.26 6.45
N ASN A 69 16.62 -26.86 5.58
CA ASN A 69 17.15 -27.71 4.50
C ASN A 69 18.58 -28.24 4.75
N ARG A 70 19.01 -28.43 6.01
CA ARG A 70 20.33 -29.01 6.34
C ARG A 70 20.29 -30.16 7.34
N SER A 71 19.20 -30.92 7.42
CA SER A 71 19.11 -32.07 8.34
C SER A 71 18.54 -33.32 7.69
N ILE A 72 18.89 -33.57 6.43
CA ILE A 72 18.77 -34.89 5.80
C ILE A 72 20.11 -35.21 5.16
N SER A 73 21.06 -35.68 5.98
CA SER A 73 22.20 -36.51 5.59
C SER A 73 22.59 -37.32 6.82
#